data_AF-A0A561SEQ0-F1
#
_entry.id   AF-A0A561SEQ0-F1
#
_cell.length_a   1.000
_cell.length_b   1.000
_cell.length_c   1.000
_cell.angle_alpha   90.00
_cell.angle_beta   90.00
_cell.angle_gamma   90.00
#
_symmetry.space_group_name_H-M   'P 1'
#
loop_
_entity.id
_entity.type
_entity.pdbx_description
1 polymer ?
#
loop_
_entity_poly.entity_id
_entity_poly.type
_entity_poly.pdbx_seq_one_letter_code
_entity_poly.pdbx_strand_id
1 'polypeptide(L)'
;MTEIDARSERQAVRPAPDANRPDLRRVGAHPDFWYPVALSRRVRTGRVIATSFAGERIALYRGRSGTVHALEDRCAHRQVPLSMGVVDGETLRCCYHAWAYRGDGRISQIPYLSKGDGRPPRGVRGYPVREAYGFVFVFPGDPQKAAVTGLPQLPAFGTQAYQTMTFSRTVRCHYSFMHENLLDMNHQFLHRGVVGKLRPELLDRRTDARSVEARYLFTHTGGKRNRGANLLAGEGLGGRDSSDVMTIRTEYPYQTLDLVPEGAERPAFRLWVAYVPEDAEQRSCHAYGLLMIEKPRIPGALRLAWPFIRRFTERVFAEDRTAVEAEQRAWDEQGGDRNHEVFPLILDLREVLRTNGVPIGSPANGCVANGSPLHGCAANDSPANGCGVGACADPDS
;
A
#
# COMPACT_ATOMS: atom_id res chain seq x y z
N MET A 1 27.69 12.44 -49.80
CA MET A 1 28.34 11.15 -49.53
C MET A 1 29.54 11.49 -48.66
N THR A 2 29.66 11.11 -47.40
CA THR A 2 29.16 10.00 -46.53
C THR A 2 29.43 10.52 -45.10
N GLU A 3 28.86 10.10 -43.98
CA GLU A 3 28.02 8.98 -43.56
C GLU A 3 27.41 9.41 -42.20
N ILE A 4 26.12 9.15 -42.02
CA ILE A 4 25.42 9.30 -40.75
C ILE A 4 25.60 7.97 -40.01
N ASP A 5 26.43 7.94 -38.98
CA ASP A 5 26.61 6.74 -38.15
C ASP A 5 25.47 6.65 -37.14
N ALA A 6 24.48 5.82 -37.49
CA ALA A 6 23.29 5.55 -36.71
C ALA A 6 23.63 4.62 -35.54
N ARG A 7 23.36 5.08 -34.31
CA ARG A 7 23.35 4.26 -33.11
C ARG A 7 22.29 3.16 -33.23
N SER A 8 22.72 1.98 -33.68
CA SER A 8 21.96 0.73 -33.59
C SER A 8 22.18 0.11 -32.20
N GLU A 9 21.43 0.58 -31.20
CA GLU A 9 21.20 -0.24 -30.01
C GLU A 9 20.29 -1.41 -30.40
N ARG A 10 20.86 -2.63 -30.37
CA ARG A 10 20.13 -3.86 -30.62
C ARG A 10 19.03 -3.99 -29.57
N GLN A 11 17.79 -3.73 -29.95
CA GLN A 11 16.62 -4.06 -29.17
C GLN A 11 16.59 -5.59 -29.02
N ALA A 12 16.94 -6.11 -27.85
CA ALA A 12 16.92 -7.53 -27.58
C ALA A 12 15.50 -8.06 -27.86
N VAL A 13 15.39 -9.02 -28.78
CA VAL A 13 14.14 -9.70 -29.08
C VAL A 13 13.66 -10.37 -27.80
N ARG A 14 12.53 -9.92 -27.25
CA ARG A 14 11.96 -10.50 -26.03
C ARG A 14 11.46 -11.92 -26.34
N PRO A 15 11.68 -12.88 -25.44
CA PRO A 15 11.07 -14.21 -25.58
C PRO A 15 9.54 -14.09 -25.58
N ALA A 16 8.89 -15.04 -26.27
CA ALA A 16 7.43 -15.17 -26.29
C ALA A 16 6.86 -15.22 -24.86
N PRO A 17 5.63 -14.74 -24.62
CA PRO A 17 5.01 -14.80 -23.31
C PRO A 17 4.99 -16.24 -22.81
N ASP A 18 5.65 -16.48 -21.66
CA ASP A 18 5.66 -17.76 -20.99
C ASP A 18 4.22 -18.11 -20.57
N ALA A 19 3.69 -19.20 -21.13
CA ALA A 19 2.35 -19.71 -20.82
C ALA A 19 2.19 -20.08 -19.33
N ASN A 20 3.29 -20.16 -18.58
CA ASN A 20 3.32 -20.46 -17.15
C ASN A 20 3.46 -19.20 -16.27
N ARG A 21 3.46 -17.99 -16.85
CA ARG A 21 3.56 -16.74 -16.08
C ARG A 21 2.26 -16.48 -15.30
N PRO A 22 2.33 -16.23 -13.98
CA PRO A 22 1.12 -16.01 -13.20
C PRO A 22 0.38 -14.76 -13.68
N ASP A 23 -0.96 -14.84 -13.70
CA ASP A 23 -1.84 -13.69 -13.85
C ASP A 23 -1.47 -12.65 -12.77
N LEU A 24 -1.14 -11.42 -13.20
CA LEU A 24 -0.72 -10.36 -12.29
C LEU A 24 -1.82 -10.02 -11.27
N ARG A 25 -3.10 -10.15 -11.64
CA ARG A 25 -4.23 -9.87 -10.72
C ARG A 25 -4.40 -10.95 -9.64
N ARG A 26 -3.58 -12.00 -9.68
CA ARG A 26 -3.47 -13.05 -8.65
C ARG A 26 -2.21 -12.90 -7.78
N VAL A 27 -1.39 -11.89 -8.05
CA VAL A 27 -0.21 -11.54 -7.27
C VAL A 27 -0.57 -10.34 -6.40
N GLY A 28 -0.68 -10.55 -5.10
CA GLY A 28 -1.01 -9.54 -4.11
C GLY A 28 0.20 -8.73 -3.65
N ALA A 29 -0.09 -7.62 -2.97
CA ALA A 29 0.93 -6.76 -2.38
C ALA A 29 1.73 -7.50 -1.29
N HIS A 30 3.05 -7.38 -1.35
CA HIS A 30 3.96 -8.04 -0.42
C HIS A 30 3.90 -7.37 0.96
N PRO A 31 3.68 -8.12 2.06
CA PRO A 31 3.42 -7.51 3.37
C PRO A 31 4.67 -6.91 4.04
N ASP A 32 5.89 -7.30 3.62
CA ASP A 32 7.15 -6.77 4.17
C ASP A 32 7.54 -5.35 3.67
N PHE A 33 6.55 -4.46 3.56
CA PHE A 33 6.74 -3.03 3.24
C PHE A 33 5.88 -2.16 4.17
N TRP A 34 6.19 -0.87 4.20
CA TRP A 34 5.43 0.11 4.98
C TRP A 34 4.23 0.62 4.19
N TYR A 35 3.01 0.29 4.62
CA TYR A 35 1.80 0.74 3.95
C TYR A 35 1.10 1.82 4.76
N PRO A 36 0.74 2.97 4.15
CA PRO A 36 -0.16 3.90 4.81
C PRO A 36 -1.53 3.25 4.96
N VAL A 37 -2.10 3.26 6.16
CA VAL A 37 -3.41 2.63 6.44
C VAL A 37 -4.41 3.62 7.04
N ALA A 38 -3.98 4.85 7.30
CA ALA A 38 -4.84 5.96 7.70
C ALA A 38 -4.12 7.30 7.50
N LEU A 39 -4.91 8.36 7.41
CA LEU A 39 -4.40 9.71 7.64
C LEU A 39 -4.18 9.89 9.15
N SER A 40 -3.02 10.39 9.57
CA SER A 40 -2.67 10.57 11.00
C SER A 40 -3.76 11.35 11.77
N ARG A 41 -4.30 12.41 11.16
CA ARG A 41 -5.40 13.23 11.71
C ARG A 41 -6.74 12.49 11.94
N ARG A 42 -6.93 11.31 11.33
CA ARG A 42 -8.13 10.48 11.55
C ARG A 42 -8.02 9.66 12.84
N VAL A 43 -6.80 9.29 13.25
CA VAL A 43 -6.54 8.60 14.51
C VAL A 43 -6.35 9.64 15.60
N ARG A 44 -7.44 10.12 16.21
CA ARG A 44 -7.37 11.11 17.28
C ARG A 44 -6.99 10.46 18.61
N THR A 45 -6.34 11.21 19.50
CA THR A 45 -6.05 10.78 20.88
C THR A 45 -7.31 10.26 21.57
N GLY A 46 -7.22 9.10 22.22
CA GLY A 46 -8.34 8.48 22.91
C GLY A 46 -9.39 7.84 21.99
N ARG A 47 -9.15 7.79 20.68
CA ARG A 47 -10.04 7.15 19.70
C ARG A 47 -9.38 5.95 19.05
N VAL A 48 -10.22 5.02 18.65
CA VAL A 48 -9.87 3.85 17.85
C VAL A 48 -10.58 3.94 16.50
N ILE A 49 -9.92 3.50 15.43
CA ILE A 49 -10.53 3.33 14.10
C ILE A 49 -10.16 1.96 13.54
N ALA A 50 -11.06 1.39 12.73
CA ALA A 50 -10.81 0.18 11.96
C ALA A 50 -10.16 0.52 10.61
N THR A 51 -9.25 -0.33 10.17
CA THR A 51 -8.67 -0.36 8.82
C THR A 51 -8.32 -1.80 8.46
N SER A 52 -7.75 -2.05 7.29
CA SER A 52 -7.28 -3.37 6.90
C SER A 52 -6.07 -3.32 5.98
N PHE A 53 -5.40 -4.47 5.86
CA PHE A 53 -4.41 -4.75 4.82
C PHE A 53 -4.65 -6.17 4.30
N ALA A 54 -4.96 -6.32 3.02
CA ALA A 54 -5.17 -7.60 2.35
C ALA A 54 -6.11 -8.55 3.14
N GLY A 55 -7.23 -8.02 3.65
CA GLY A 55 -8.20 -8.78 4.44
C GLY A 55 -7.88 -8.92 5.94
N GLU A 56 -6.64 -8.65 6.38
CA GLU A 56 -6.30 -8.57 7.80
C GLU A 56 -6.88 -7.29 8.41
N ARG A 57 -7.83 -7.43 9.32
CA ARG A 57 -8.46 -6.29 10.01
C ARG A 57 -7.53 -5.75 11.11
N ILE A 58 -7.36 -4.43 11.13
CA ILE A 58 -6.43 -3.72 12.02
C ILE A 58 -7.18 -2.63 12.79
N ALA A 59 -7.03 -2.64 14.12
CA ALA A 59 -7.49 -1.57 15.00
C ALA A 59 -6.34 -0.59 15.25
N LEU A 60 -6.50 0.64 14.76
CA LEU A 60 -5.57 1.74 15.05
C LEU A 60 -6.09 2.56 16.23
N TYR A 61 -5.27 2.80 17.24
CA TYR A 61 -5.62 3.68 18.34
C TYR A 61 -4.47 4.60 18.73
N ARG A 62 -4.81 5.78 19.25
CA ARG A 62 -3.81 6.74 19.76
C ARG A 62 -3.92 6.85 21.28
N GLY A 63 -2.86 6.45 21.98
CA GLY A 63 -2.75 6.56 23.44
C GLY A 63 -2.68 8.01 23.91
N ARG A 64 -2.79 8.24 25.22
CA ARG A 64 -2.76 9.58 25.84
C ARG A 64 -1.44 10.31 25.58
N SER A 65 -0.34 9.57 25.47
CA SER A 65 0.99 10.05 25.06
C SER A 65 1.02 10.67 23.66
N GLY A 66 0.01 10.38 22.83
CA GLY A 66 -0.02 10.76 21.43
C GLY A 66 0.56 9.70 20.49
N THR A 67 1.12 8.60 20.99
CA THR A 67 1.63 7.51 20.15
C THR A 67 0.48 6.69 19.52
N VAL A 68 0.61 6.36 18.22
CA VAL A 68 -0.32 5.45 17.53
C VAL A 68 0.17 4.01 17.64
N HIS A 69 -0.77 3.12 17.89
CA HIS A 69 -0.58 1.68 17.91
C HIS A 69 -1.53 1.00 16.94
N ALA A 70 -1.13 -0.15 16.41
CA ALA A 70 -1.90 -0.97 15.49
C ALA A 70 -1.96 -2.40 16.00
N LEU A 71 -3.17 -2.90 16.25
CA LEU A 71 -3.41 -4.25 16.72
C LEU A 71 -4.28 -5.00 15.73
N GLU A 72 -4.19 -6.32 15.71
CA GLU A 72 -5.19 -7.15 15.04
C GLU A 72 -6.57 -6.86 15.62
N ASP A 73 -7.55 -6.61 14.74
CA ASP A 73 -8.90 -6.20 15.11
C ASP A 73 -9.79 -7.39 15.54
N ARG A 74 -9.30 -8.17 16.49
CA ARG A 74 -9.95 -9.37 17.01
C ARG A 74 -9.57 -9.58 18.48
N CYS A 75 -10.51 -9.37 19.40
CA CYS A 75 -10.29 -9.68 20.80
C CYS A 75 -9.91 -11.16 20.99
N ALA A 76 -8.80 -11.41 21.70
CA ALA A 76 -8.32 -12.76 22.01
C ALA A 76 -9.29 -13.63 22.82
N HIS A 77 -10.30 -13.03 23.47
CA HIS A 77 -11.31 -13.75 24.26
C HIS A 77 -12.42 -14.35 23.38
N ARG A 78 -13.19 -13.49 22.70
CA ARG A 78 -14.37 -13.90 21.90
C ARG A 78 -14.45 -13.23 20.54
N GLN A 79 -13.30 -12.83 19.99
CA GLN A 79 -13.14 -12.33 18.62
C GLN A 79 -13.87 -11.03 18.27
N VAL A 80 -14.57 -10.41 19.23
CA VAL A 80 -15.17 -9.08 19.06
C VAL A 80 -14.12 -8.08 18.58
N PRO A 81 -14.43 -7.23 17.57
CA PRO A 81 -13.48 -6.26 17.05
C PRO A 81 -12.99 -5.31 18.15
N LEU A 82 -11.67 -5.17 18.28
CA LEU A 82 -11.06 -4.22 19.20
C LEU A 82 -11.29 -2.77 18.78
N SER A 83 -11.60 -2.53 17.50
CA SER A 83 -12.01 -1.25 16.94
C SER A 83 -13.33 -0.72 17.50
N MET A 84 -14.13 -1.58 18.13
CA MET A 84 -15.32 -1.18 18.91
C MET A 84 -14.98 -0.81 20.37
N GLY A 85 -13.72 -0.97 20.77
CA GLY A 85 -13.24 -0.74 22.13
C GLY A 85 -13.10 0.73 22.51
N VAL A 86 -12.52 0.94 23.69
CA VAL A 86 -12.22 2.27 24.23
C VAL A 86 -10.74 2.38 24.58
N VAL A 87 -10.15 3.54 24.31
CA VAL A 87 -8.77 3.81 24.72
C VAL A 87 -8.77 4.31 26.15
N ASP A 88 -8.00 3.65 27.01
CA ASP A 88 -7.78 4.01 28.40
C ASP A 88 -6.28 4.16 28.67
N GLY A 89 -5.83 5.41 28.84
CA GLY A 89 -4.42 5.76 28.91
C GLY A 89 -3.66 5.36 27.65
N GLU A 90 -2.78 4.36 27.77
CA GLU A 90 -1.98 3.79 26.68
C GLU A 90 -2.49 2.43 26.18
N THR A 91 -3.64 1.98 26.71
CA THR A 91 -4.21 0.66 26.42
C THR A 91 -5.52 0.76 25.66
N LEU A 92 -5.80 -0.26 24.85
CA LEU A 92 -7.10 -0.45 24.20
C LEU A 92 -7.90 -1.49 24.99
N ARG A 93 -9.06 -1.12 25.52
CA ARG A 93 -9.97 -2.04 26.22
C ARG A 93 -11.04 -2.54 25.26
N CYS A 94 -11.19 -3.85 25.16
CA CYS A 94 -12.29 -4.47 24.42
C CYS A 94 -13.65 -4.07 25.03
N CYS A 95 -14.62 -3.70 24.19
CA CYS A 95 -15.94 -3.26 24.65
C CYS A 95 -16.77 -4.36 25.32
N TYR A 96 -16.43 -5.64 25.12
CA TYR A 96 -17.25 -6.73 25.63
C TYR A 96 -16.98 -7.03 27.12
N HIS A 97 -15.74 -7.41 27.45
CA HIS A 97 -15.36 -7.81 28.81
C HIS A 97 -14.16 -7.03 29.35
N ALA A 98 -13.85 -5.88 28.73
CA ALA A 98 -12.82 -4.94 29.16
C ALA A 98 -11.40 -5.53 29.33
N TRP A 99 -11.08 -6.59 28.59
CA TRP A 99 -9.69 -7.04 28.42
C TRP A 99 -8.88 -5.90 27.82
N ALA A 100 -7.81 -5.49 28.51
CA ALA A 100 -6.97 -4.37 28.12
C ALA A 100 -5.73 -4.88 27.37
N TYR A 101 -5.44 -4.25 26.23
CA TYR A 101 -4.32 -4.58 25.36
C TYR A 101 -3.34 -3.42 25.33
N ARG A 102 -2.05 -3.73 25.43
CA ARG A 102 -0.94 -2.79 25.19
C ARG A 102 -0.73 -2.62 23.68
N GLY A 103 0.06 -1.62 23.30
CA GLY A 103 0.38 -1.34 21.91
C GLY A 103 1.16 -2.46 21.18
N ASP A 104 1.76 -3.40 21.92
CA ASP A 104 2.41 -4.61 21.38
C ASP A 104 1.44 -5.81 21.27
N GLY A 105 0.15 -5.60 21.56
CA GLY A 105 -0.89 -6.62 21.49
C GLY A 105 -1.01 -7.50 22.73
N ARG A 106 -0.10 -7.36 23.72
CA ARG A 106 -0.17 -8.14 24.96
C ARG A 106 -1.30 -7.67 25.87
N ILE A 107 -1.93 -8.62 26.53
CA ILE A 107 -2.97 -8.33 27.53
C ILE A 107 -2.30 -7.77 28.80
N SER A 108 -2.66 -6.55 29.19
CA SER A 108 -2.20 -5.91 30.43
C SER A 108 -3.12 -6.15 31.61
N GLN A 109 -4.42 -6.34 31.36
CA GLN A 109 -5.42 -6.51 32.42
C GLN A 109 -6.61 -7.34 31.94
N ILE A 110 -7.04 -8.27 32.79
CA ILE A 110 -8.34 -8.96 32.70
C ILE A 110 -9.09 -8.58 33.99
N PRO A 111 -10.16 -7.76 33.93
CA PRO A 111 -10.71 -7.12 35.14
C PRO A 111 -11.18 -8.06 36.24
N TYR A 112 -11.58 -9.28 35.88
CA TYR A 112 -12.17 -10.27 36.79
C TYR A 112 -11.20 -11.38 37.20
N LEU A 113 -9.91 -11.27 36.86
CA LEU A 113 -8.86 -12.18 37.35
C LEU A 113 -7.93 -11.41 38.29
N SER A 114 -7.63 -12.04 39.43
CA SER A 114 -6.71 -11.52 40.44
C SER A 114 -5.26 -11.71 40.00
N LYS A 115 -4.36 -10.91 40.57
CA LYS A 115 -2.91 -11.14 40.43
C LYS A 115 -2.57 -12.48 41.10
N GLY A 116 -2.37 -13.52 40.30
CA GLY A 116 -2.04 -14.86 40.81
C GLY A 116 -2.79 -15.98 40.09
N ASP A 117 -3.89 -15.68 39.39
CA ASP A 117 -4.76 -16.68 38.73
C ASP A 117 -4.14 -17.27 37.43
N GLY A 118 -2.83 -17.20 37.29
CA GLY A 118 -2.08 -17.62 36.12
C GLY A 118 -1.64 -16.48 35.20
N ARG A 119 -0.80 -16.82 34.22
CA ARG A 119 -0.32 -15.86 33.22
C ARG A 119 -1.44 -15.61 32.20
N PRO A 120 -1.80 -14.34 31.90
CA PRO A 120 -2.78 -14.06 30.85
C PRO A 120 -2.31 -14.62 29.49
N PRO A 121 -3.24 -14.97 28.58
CA PRO A 121 -2.88 -15.34 27.21
C PRO A 121 -1.99 -14.27 26.55
N ARG A 122 -1.26 -14.65 25.49
CA ARG A 122 -0.34 -13.72 24.81
C ARG A 122 -1.03 -12.47 24.25
N GLY A 123 -2.33 -12.54 23.95
CA GLY A 123 -3.13 -11.43 23.42
C GLY A 123 -3.34 -11.56 21.92
N VAL A 124 -3.11 -10.47 21.20
CA VAL A 124 -3.33 -10.36 19.74
C VAL A 124 -2.04 -9.95 19.04
N ARG A 125 -2.00 -10.02 17.71
CA ARG A 125 -0.88 -9.46 16.95
C ARG A 125 -0.81 -7.94 17.14
N GLY A 126 0.37 -7.43 17.48
CA GLY A 126 0.71 -6.01 17.36
C GLY A 126 1.54 -5.79 16.09
N TYR A 127 1.27 -4.72 15.36
CA TYR A 127 2.01 -4.37 14.15
C TYR A 127 2.99 -3.21 14.42
N PRO A 128 4.19 -3.21 13.81
CA PRO A 128 5.05 -2.04 13.80
C PRO A 128 4.33 -0.85 13.16
N VAL A 129 4.44 0.32 13.78
CA VAL A 129 3.81 1.58 13.34
C VAL A 129 4.85 2.67 13.19
N ARG A 130 4.75 3.47 12.13
CA ARG A 130 5.46 4.75 11.99
C ARG A 130 4.49 5.82 11.52
N GLU A 131 4.54 7.01 12.13
CA GLU A 131 3.82 8.17 11.61
C GLU A 131 4.77 9.08 10.83
N ALA A 132 4.44 9.33 9.57
CA ALA A 132 5.25 10.16 8.68
C ALA A 132 4.37 10.78 7.59
N TYR A 133 4.75 11.95 7.08
CA TYR A 133 4.10 12.61 5.93
C TYR A 133 2.58 12.86 6.10
N GLY A 134 2.08 12.90 7.34
CA GLY A 134 0.66 13.02 7.66
C GLY A 134 -0.14 11.71 7.56
N PHE A 135 0.52 10.56 7.41
CA PHE A 135 -0.06 9.21 7.39
C PHE A 135 0.39 8.39 8.61
N VAL A 136 -0.42 7.38 8.94
CA VAL A 136 -0.03 6.25 9.80
C VAL A 136 0.37 5.10 8.89
N PHE A 137 1.64 4.71 8.95
CA PHE A 137 2.17 3.53 8.27
C PHE A 137 2.17 2.33 9.21
N VAL A 138 1.74 1.19 8.69
CA VAL A 138 1.84 -0.12 9.32
C VAL A 138 2.77 -1.00 8.51
N PHE A 139 3.50 -1.90 9.17
CA PHE A 139 4.25 -2.98 8.53
C PHE A 139 3.49 -4.31 8.71
N PRO A 140 2.72 -4.78 7.71
CA PRO A 140 1.85 -5.95 7.85
C PRO A 140 2.59 -7.28 7.88
N GLY A 141 3.85 -7.33 7.42
CA GLY A 141 4.63 -8.55 7.30
C GLY A 141 5.37 -8.95 8.57
N ASP A 142 6.57 -9.49 8.39
CA ASP A 142 7.44 -9.90 9.48
C ASP A 142 7.95 -8.67 10.26
N PRO A 143 7.57 -8.50 11.55
CA PRO A 143 8.00 -7.34 12.33
C PRO A 143 9.52 -7.23 12.49
N GLN A 144 10.30 -8.31 12.31
CA GLN A 144 11.75 -8.26 12.35
C GLN A 144 12.34 -7.48 11.16
N LYS A 145 11.66 -7.49 10.01
CA LYS A 145 12.10 -6.77 8.80
C LYS A 145 11.76 -5.28 8.84
N ALA A 146 10.79 -4.87 9.66
CA ALA A 146 10.36 -3.48 9.77
C ALA A 146 11.50 -2.51 10.15
N ALA A 147 12.48 -2.98 10.93
CA ALA A 147 13.63 -2.17 11.34
C ALA A 147 14.58 -1.83 10.17
N VAL A 148 14.78 -2.78 9.25
CA VAL A 148 15.69 -2.64 8.09
C VAL A 148 14.98 -2.13 6.84
N THR A 149 13.65 -2.18 6.79
CA THR A 149 12.86 -1.58 5.71
C THR A 149 12.64 -0.09 5.97
N GLY A 150 13.12 0.74 5.05
CA GLY A 150 12.93 2.20 5.07
C GLY A 150 11.49 2.62 4.72
N LEU A 151 11.07 3.77 5.27
CA LEU A 151 9.93 4.50 4.73
C LEU A 151 10.27 5.10 3.35
N PRO A 152 9.27 5.42 2.51
CA PRO A 152 9.51 6.14 1.26
C PRO A 152 10.18 7.49 1.54
N GLN A 153 11.18 7.86 0.74
CA GLN A 153 11.89 9.13 0.89
C GLN A 153 11.19 10.24 0.11
N LEU A 154 10.62 11.22 0.81
CA LEU A 154 9.85 12.32 0.23
C LEU A 154 10.49 13.68 0.59
N PRO A 155 11.64 14.04 -0.02
CA PRO A 155 12.42 15.22 0.38
C PRO A 155 11.69 16.55 0.16
N ALA A 156 10.69 16.60 -0.73
CA ALA A 156 9.89 17.80 -0.97
C ALA A 156 8.86 18.06 0.14
N PHE A 157 8.48 17.05 0.93
CA PHE A 157 7.47 17.18 1.97
C PHE A 157 7.94 18.09 3.11
N GLY A 158 7.08 19.00 3.54
CA GLY A 158 7.36 19.91 4.66
C GLY A 158 8.32 21.05 4.35
N THR A 159 8.87 21.10 3.13
CA THR A 159 9.73 22.20 2.69
C THR A 159 8.92 23.48 2.46
N GLN A 160 9.58 24.65 2.55
CA GLN A 160 8.91 25.92 2.27
C GLN A 160 8.50 26.06 0.80
N ALA A 161 9.17 25.35 -0.12
CA ALA A 161 8.94 25.42 -1.55
C ALA A 161 7.61 24.81 -2.01
N TYR A 162 7.06 23.84 -1.27
CA TYR A 162 5.86 23.12 -1.70
C TYR A 162 4.68 23.31 -0.74
N GLN A 163 3.47 23.28 -1.31
CA GLN A 163 2.23 23.13 -0.59
C GLN A 163 1.71 21.70 -0.80
N THR A 164 1.27 21.06 0.28
CA THR A 164 0.89 19.64 0.26
C THR A 164 -0.62 19.43 0.34
N MET A 165 -1.12 18.47 -0.43
CA MET A 165 -2.48 17.95 -0.41
C MET A 165 -2.45 16.43 -0.21
N THR A 166 -3.29 15.92 0.68
CA THR A 166 -3.45 14.48 0.90
C THR A 166 -4.70 13.96 0.20
N PHE A 167 -4.57 12.82 -0.45
CA PHE A 167 -5.66 12.04 -1.03
C PHE A 167 -5.77 10.70 -0.32
N SER A 168 -7.01 10.23 -0.15
CA SER A 168 -7.34 8.97 0.51
C SER A 168 -8.71 8.55 -0.01
N ARG A 169 -8.73 7.52 -0.87
CA ARG A 169 -9.91 7.05 -1.59
C ARG A 169 -9.81 5.55 -1.83
N THR A 170 -10.92 4.84 -1.62
CA THR A 170 -11.06 3.45 -2.04
C THR A 170 -11.38 3.38 -3.54
N VAL A 171 -10.74 2.43 -4.23
CA VAL A 171 -10.95 2.07 -5.63
C VAL A 171 -11.21 0.57 -5.69
N ARG A 172 -12.30 0.15 -6.32
CA ARG A 172 -12.70 -1.27 -6.41
C ARG A 172 -11.97 -1.98 -7.55
N CYS A 173 -10.65 -2.05 -7.43
CA CYS A 173 -9.80 -2.83 -8.32
C CYS A 173 -8.58 -3.37 -7.56
N HIS A 174 -7.96 -4.40 -8.12
CA HIS A 174 -6.64 -4.87 -7.75
C HIS A 174 -5.60 -3.74 -7.86
N TYR A 175 -4.66 -3.68 -6.91
CA TYR A 175 -3.72 -2.55 -6.77
C TYR A 175 -2.92 -2.29 -8.05
N SER A 176 -2.59 -3.35 -8.80
CA SER A 176 -1.81 -3.24 -10.04
C SER A 176 -2.54 -2.47 -11.16
N PHE A 177 -3.88 -2.39 -11.16
CA PHE A 177 -4.62 -1.62 -12.18
C PHE A 177 -4.30 -0.13 -12.05
N MET A 178 -4.21 0.36 -10.81
CA MET A 178 -3.82 1.74 -10.54
C MET A 178 -2.36 2.02 -10.91
N HIS A 179 -1.47 1.04 -10.69
CA HIS A 179 -0.07 1.18 -11.12
C HIS A 179 0.03 1.32 -12.65
N GLU A 180 -0.67 0.47 -13.39
CA GLU A 180 -0.69 0.52 -14.86
C GLU A 180 -1.31 1.83 -15.36
N ASN A 181 -2.46 2.22 -14.81
CA ASN A 181 -3.13 3.47 -15.13
C ASN A 181 -2.19 4.68 -14.95
N LEU A 182 -1.55 4.85 -13.78
CA LEU A 182 -0.69 6.02 -13.58
C LEU A 182 0.58 6.02 -14.45
N LEU A 183 1.12 4.86 -14.86
CA LEU A 183 2.34 4.80 -15.68
C LEU A 183 2.07 4.93 -17.18
N ASP A 184 0.89 4.53 -17.65
CA ASP A 184 0.53 4.57 -19.08
C ASP A 184 0.00 5.94 -19.50
N MET A 185 0.85 6.84 -19.98
CA MET A 185 0.37 8.16 -20.44
C MET A 185 -0.46 8.12 -21.72
N ASN A 186 -0.60 6.98 -22.41
CA ASN A 186 -1.49 6.91 -23.57
C ASN A 186 -2.97 7.02 -23.19
N HIS A 187 -3.33 6.77 -21.91
CA HIS A 187 -4.70 6.96 -21.44
C HIS A 187 -5.13 8.43 -21.35
N GLN A 188 -4.27 9.42 -21.68
CA GLN A 188 -4.67 10.84 -21.74
C GLN A 188 -5.90 11.09 -22.64
N PHE A 189 -6.21 10.19 -23.58
CA PHE A 189 -7.48 10.22 -24.30
C PHE A 189 -8.70 10.20 -23.37
N LEU A 190 -8.65 9.49 -22.24
CA LEU A 190 -9.67 9.48 -21.20
C LEU A 190 -9.95 10.89 -20.68
N HIS A 191 -8.89 11.65 -20.39
CA HIS A 191 -8.95 12.99 -19.82
C HIS A 191 -9.13 14.12 -20.84
N ARG A 192 -9.41 13.81 -22.11
CA ARG A 192 -9.57 14.82 -23.17
C ARG A 192 -10.58 15.92 -22.85
N GLY A 193 -11.62 15.60 -22.07
CA GLY A 193 -12.64 16.56 -21.62
C GLY A 193 -12.21 17.44 -20.45
N VAL A 194 -11.09 17.11 -19.79
CA VAL A 194 -10.59 17.78 -18.57
C VAL A 194 -9.28 18.51 -18.86
N VAL A 195 -8.33 17.83 -19.49
CA VAL A 195 -6.95 18.28 -19.72
C VAL A 195 -6.74 18.79 -21.16
N GLY A 196 -7.62 18.43 -22.10
CA GLY A 196 -7.52 18.78 -23.53
C GLY A 196 -6.77 17.71 -24.33
N LYS A 197 -6.40 18.01 -25.59
CA LYS A 197 -5.59 17.08 -26.40
C LYS A 197 -4.12 17.25 -26.05
N LEU A 198 -3.62 16.31 -25.27
CA LEU A 198 -2.20 16.12 -25.01
C LEU A 198 -1.69 14.96 -25.85
N ARG A 199 -0.51 15.13 -26.44
CA ARG A 199 0.22 14.02 -27.06
C ARG A 199 1.41 13.67 -26.16
N PRO A 200 1.38 12.51 -25.49
CA PRO A 200 2.56 12.00 -24.79
C PRO A 200 3.54 11.41 -25.81
N GLU A 201 4.82 11.71 -25.64
CA GLU A 201 5.92 11.03 -26.33
C GLU A 201 6.85 10.43 -25.27
N LEU A 202 7.05 9.12 -25.30
CA LEU A 202 7.97 8.45 -24.39
C LEU A 202 9.42 8.76 -24.82
N LEU A 203 10.14 9.53 -24.01
CA LEU A 203 11.52 9.92 -24.25
C LEU A 203 12.51 8.82 -23.84
N ASP A 204 12.32 8.27 -22.65
CA ASP A 204 13.21 7.26 -22.06
C ASP A 204 12.41 6.35 -21.13
N ARG A 205 12.85 5.10 -20.98
CA ARG A 205 12.39 4.20 -19.93
C ARG A 205 13.53 3.42 -19.31
N ARG A 206 13.47 3.21 -18.00
CA ARG A 206 14.49 2.48 -17.24
C ARG A 206 13.80 1.47 -16.35
N THR A 207 14.32 0.26 -16.31
CA THR A 207 13.77 -0.82 -15.50
C THR A 207 14.88 -1.47 -14.71
N ASP A 208 14.63 -1.71 -13.42
CA ASP A 208 15.47 -2.51 -12.54
C ASP A 208 14.63 -3.59 -11.83
N ALA A 209 15.24 -4.34 -10.92
CA ALA A 209 14.56 -5.46 -10.24
C ALA A 209 13.33 -5.03 -9.42
N ARG A 210 13.26 -3.78 -8.96
CA ARG A 210 12.19 -3.24 -8.09
C ARG A 210 11.51 -1.99 -8.64
N SER A 211 11.94 -1.50 -9.79
CA SER A 211 11.44 -0.25 -10.32
C SER A 211 11.31 -0.21 -11.83
N VAL A 212 10.38 0.62 -12.28
CA VAL A 212 10.28 1.04 -13.67
C VAL A 212 10.01 2.54 -13.68
N GLU A 213 10.76 3.26 -14.50
CA GLU A 213 10.66 4.70 -14.68
C GLU A 213 10.43 5.03 -16.15
N ALA A 214 9.55 5.98 -16.41
CA ALA A 214 9.25 6.50 -17.73
C ALA A 214 9.33 8.02 -17.72
N ARG A 215 9.95 8.58 -18.75
CA ARG A 215 9.98 10.03 -18.99
C ARG A 215 9.17 10.33 -20.24
N TYR A 216 8.16 11.17 -20.09
CA TYR A 216 7.29 11.59 -21.18
C TYR A 216 7.47 13.08 -21.46
N LEU A 217 7.56 13.42 -22.74
CA LEU A 217 7.36 14.78 -23.22
C LEU A 217 5.87 14.98 -23.51
N PHE A 218 5.30 16.05 -22.99
CA PHE A 218 3.94 16.45 -23.29
C PHE A 218 3.95 17.68 -24.20
N THR A 219 3.42 17.50 -25.42
CA THR A 219 3.21 18.61 -26.35
C THR A 219 1.72 18.91 -26.47
N HIS A 220 1.36 20.18 -26.32
CA HIS A 220 -0.01 20.64 -26.53
C HIS A 220 -0.35 20.70 -28.01
N THR A 221 -1.36 19.92 -28.45
CA THR A 221 -1.78 19.87 -29.86
C THR A 221 -3.12 20.59 -30.13
N GLY A 222 -3.61 21.38 -29.16
CA GLY A 222 -4.80 22.23 -29.27
C GLY A 222 -6.08 21.70 -28.59
N GLY A 223 -7.06 22.57 -28.30
CA GLY A 223 -8.36 22.23 -27.68
C GLY A 223 -8.84 23.24 -26.62
N LYS A 224 -10.16 23.33 -26.37
CA LYS A 224 -10.71 24.18 -25.30
C LYS A 224 -10.46 23.52 -23.93
N ARG A 225 -9.52 24.07 -23.14
CA ARG A 225 -9.32 23.70 -21.73
C ARG A 225 -10.53 24.12 -20.88
N ASN A 226 -10.88 23.33 -19.86
CA ASN A 226 -11.79 23.80 -18.80
C ASN A 226 -11.11 24.93 -18.00
N ARG A 227 -11.88 25.92 -17.53
CA ARG A 227 -11.35 27.10 -16.81
C ARG A 227 -10.47 26.73 -15.58
N GLY A 228 -10.68 25.55 -14.96
CA GLY A 228 -9.84 25.05 -13.87
C GLY A 228 -8.46 24.53 -14.30
N ALA A 229 -8.34 23.95 -15.50
CA ALA A 229 -7.05 23.54 -16.07
C ALA A 229 -6.22 24.76 -16.52
N ASN A 230 -6.88 25.85 -16.93
CA ASN A 230 -6.22 27.13 -17.22
C ASN A 230 -5.63 27.81 -15.97
N LEU A 231 -6.07 27.47 -14.76
CA LEU A 231 -5.54 28.06 -13.53
C LEU A 231 -4.30 27.29 -13.04
N LEU A 232 -4.24 25.98 -13.26
CA LEU A 232 -3.03 25.17 -13.12
C LEU A 232 -1.99 25.49 -14.20
N ALA A 233 -2.46 25.80 -15.41
CA ALA A 233 -1.61 26.24 -16.52
C ALA A 233 -1.39 27.76 -16.62
N GLY A 234 -1.94 28.54 -15.69
CA GLY A 234 -1.79 30.00 -15.69
C GLY A 234 -0.45 30.44 -15.11
N GLU A 235 0.15 29.61 -14.25
CA GLU A 235 1.39 29.93 -13.54
C GLU A 235 2.33 28.72 -13.31
N GLY A 236 2.05 27.53 -13.89
CA GLY A 236 2.87 26.33 -13.61
C GLY A 236 2.81 25.16 -14.61
N LEU A 237 1.93 25.20 -15.61
CA LEU A 237 2.06 24.43 -16.84
C LEU A 237 2.19 25.49 -17.91
N GLY A 238 3.27 25.50 -18.67
CA GLY A 238 3.61 26.65 -19.49
C GLY A 238 2.51 27.01 -20.49
N GLY A 239 2.72 28.18 -21.08
CA GLY A 239 1.83 28.77 -22.08
C GLY A 239 1.53 27.80 -23.23
N ARG A 240 0.72 28.27 -24.17
CA ARG A 240 0.20 27.50 -25.32
C ARG A 240 1.22 26.66 -26.11
N ASP A 241 2.53 26.92 -25.95
CA ASP A 241 3.65 26.31 -26.66
C ASP A 241 4.71 25.64 -25.75
N SER A 242 4.47 25.42 -24.44
CA SER A 242 5.50 24.77 -23.59
C SER A 242 5.53 23.26 -23.72
N SER A 243 6.75 22.71 -23.65
CA SER A 243 7.00 21.28 -23.58
C SER A 243 7.28 20.86 -22.14
N ASP A 244 6.33 20.17 -21.51
CA ASP A 244 6.47 19.74 -20.12
C ASP A 244 7.01 18.30 -20.07
N VAL A 245 8.01 18.04 -19.20
CA VAL A 245 8.55 16.69 -19.00
C VAL A 245 7.93 16.09 -17.75
N MET A 246 7.28 14.95 -17.90
CA MET A 246 6.74 14.17 -16.79
C MET A 246 7.58 12.91 -16.58
N THR A 247 8.09 12.72 -15.38
CA THR A 247 8.77 11.49 -14.97
C THR A 247 7.84 10.73 -14.04
N ILE A 248 7.45 9.51 -14.42
CA ILE A 248 6.66 8.61 -13.57
C ILE A 248 7.54 7.41 -13.22
N ARG A 249 7.65 7.11 -11.94
CA ARG A 249 8.44 5.99 -11.43
C ARG A 249 7.57 5.12 -10.54
N THR A 250 7.50 3.84 -10.86
CA THR A 250 7.08 2.82 -9.89
C THR A 250 8.33 2.32 -9.21
N GLU A 251 8.43 2.51 -7.91
CA GLU A 251 9.43 1.85 -7.08
C GLU A 251 8.65 1.06 -6.05
N TYR A 252 8.62 -0.25 -6.24
CA TYR A 252 7.68 -1.11 -5.55
C TYR A 252 7.75 -0.93 -4.01
N PRO A 253 6.61 -0.74 -3.32
CA PRO A 253 5.23 -0.81 -3.80
C PRO A 253 4.60 0.56 -4.14
N TYR A 254 5.40 1.63 -4.25
CA TYR A 254 4.90 3.00 -4.42
C TYR A 254 5.04 3.49 -5.86
N GLN A 255 4.36 4.59 -6.16
CA GLN A 255 4.55 5.36 -7.38
C GLN A 255 4.81 6.83 -7.10
N THR A 256 5.63 7.43 -7.94
CA THR A 256 5.84 8.87 -7.99
C THR A 256 5.60 9.41 -9.39
N LEU A 257 5.18 10.67 -9.47
CA LEU A 257 5.08 11.44 -10.70
C LEU A 257 5.62 12.85 -10.42
N ASP A 258 6.66 13.24 -11.15
CA ASP A 258 7.22 14.58 -11.14
C ASP A 258 6.96 15.23 -12.50
N LEU A 259 6.37 16.43 -12.51
CA LEU A 259 6.15 17.22 -13.72
C LEU A 259 7.02 18.49 -13.67
N VAL A 260 7.95 18.58 -14.60
CA VAL A 260 8.92 19.67 -14.73
C VAL A 260 8.56 20.48 -15.98
N PRO A 261 8.09 21.73 -15.82
CA PRO A 261 7.87 22.62 -16.94
C PRO A 261 9.17 22.95 -17.66
N GLU A 262 9.05 23.34 -18.93
CA GLU A 262 10.20 23.78 -19.72
C GLU A 262 10.97 24.92 -19.03
N GLY A 263 12.30 24.77 -18.92
CA GLY A 263 13.18 25.76 -18.30
C GLY A 263 13.12 25.85 -16.77
N ALA A 264 12.32 25.00 -16.10
CA ALA A 264 12.28 24.94 -14.64
C ALA A 264 13.37 24.01 -14.08
N GLU A 265 13.99 24.41 -12.96
CA GLU A 265 14.98 23.58 -12.25
C GLU A 265 14.32 22.53 -11.34
N ARG A 266 13.03 22.69 -11.02
CA ARG A 266 12.31 21.87 -10.05
C ARG A 266 10.94 21.47 -10.60
N PRO A 267 10.39 20.33 -10.16
CA PRO A 267 9.04 19.97 -10.52
C PRO A 267 8.04 20.95 -9.91
N ALA A 268 7.15 21.48 -10.73
CA ALA A 268 6.01 22.30 -10.30
C ALA A 268 4.94 21.44 -9.59
N PHE A 269 4.88 20.15 -9.96
CA PHE A 269 3.95 19.18 -9.43
C PHE A 269 4.68 17.88 -9.13
N ARG A 270 4.52 17.37 -7.91
CA ARG A 270 5.03 16.08 -7.46
C ARG A 270 3.92 15.29 -6.80
N LEU A 271 3.72 14.05 -7.21
CA LEU A 271 2.80 13.11 -6.61
C LEU A 271 3.59 11.93 -6.06
N TRP A 272 3.27 11.51 -4.84
CA TRP A 272 3.59 10.18 -4.33
C TRP A 272 2.28 9.45 -4.03
N VAL A 273 2.18 8.17 -4.33
CA VAL A 273 0.99 7.37 -4.07
C VAL A 273 1.34 5.92 -3.72
N ALA A 274 0.54 5.35 -2.81
CA ALA A 274 0.52 3.94 -2.48
C ALA A 274 -0.89 3.39 -2.66
N TYR A 275 -1.00 2.18 -3.23
CA TYR A 275 -2.27 1.47 -3.41
C TYR A 275 -2.28 0.26 -2.47
N VAL A 276 -3.12 0.32 -1.44
CA VAL A 276 -3.08 -0.61 -0.32
C VAL A 276 -4.28 -1.55 -0.40
N PRO A 277 -4.11 -2.87 -0.57
CA PRO A 277 -5.25 -3.78 -0.67
C PRO A 277 -6.06 -3.81 0.62
N GLU A 278 -7.39 -3.80 0.52
CA GLU A 278 -8.29 -3.79 1.68
C GLU A 278 -8.83 -5.19 2.00
N ASP A 279 -9.24 -5.97 1.00
CA ASP A 279 -9.84 -7.32 1.13
C ASP A 279 -8.85 -8.46 0.84
N ALA A 280 -9.22 -9.69 1.19
CA ALA A 280 -8.37 -10.87 1.11
C ALA A 280 -8.06 -11.28 -0.34
N GLU A 281 -9.02 -11.07 -1.23
CA GLU A 281 -8.92 -11.28 -2.67
C GLU A 281 -8.22 -10.14 -3.41
N GLN A 282 -7.88 -9.06 -2.68
CA GLN A 282 -7.32 -7.81 -3.17
C GLN A 282 -8.08 -7.22 -4.36
N ARG A 283 -9.42 -7.28 -4.35
CA ARG A 283 -10.29 -6.69 -5.40
C ARG A 283 -10.65 -5.23 -5.12
N SER A 284 -10.32 -4.72 -3.95
CA SER A 284 -10.40 -3.33 -3.54
C SER A 284 -9.06 -2.88 -2.99
N CYS A 285 -8.62 -1.69 -3.38
CA CYS A 285 -7.46 -1.03 -2.81
C CYS A 285 -7.80 0.39 -2.37
N HIS A 286 -7.06 0.88 -1.38
CA HIS A 286 -7.09 2.24 -0.92
C HIS A 286 -5.90 3.01 -1.49
N ALA A 287 -6.18 4.04 -2.28
CA ALA A 287 -5.18 4.97 -2.78
C ALA A 287 -4.88 6.03 -1.71
N TYR A 288 -3.68 5.99 -1.12
CA TYR A 288 -3.14 7.05 -0.26
C TYR A 288 -2.15 7.87 -1.08
N GLY A 289 -2.50 9.12 -1.35
CA GLY A 289 -1.72 10.03 -2.20
C GLY A 289 -1.25 11.28 -1.47
N LEU A 290 -0.08 11.75 -1.83
CA LEU A 290 0.51 12.99 -1.37
C LEU A 290 0.92 13.82 -2.57
N LEU A 291 0.16 14.88 -2.83
CA LEU A 291 0.47 15.83 -3.87
C LEU A 291 1.15 17.06 -3.30
N MET A 292 2.25 17.46 -3.94
CA MET A 292 3.07 18.60 -3.57
C MET A 292 3.16 19.52 -4.78
N ILE A 293 2.65 20.73 -4.63
CA ILE A 293 2.62 21.75 -5.68
C ILE A 293 3.58 22.85 -5.27
N GLU A 294 4.48 23.24 -6.17
CA GLU A 294 5.41 24.33 -5.92
C GLU A 294 4.65 25.62 -5.64
N LYS A 295 5.08 26.37 -4.62
CA LYS A 295 4.46 27.64 -4.27
C LYS A 295 4.88 28.70 -5.29
N PRO A 296 3.92 29.41 -5.90
CA PRO A 296 4.24 30.50 -6.82
C PRO A 296 4.95 31.63 -6.08
N ARG A 297 5.68 32.45 -6.83
CA ARG A 297 6.37 33.64 -6.30
C ARG A 297 5.40 34.66 -5.69
N ILE A 298 4.15 34.69 -6.19
CA ILE A 298 3.11 35.61 -5.72
C ILE A 298 2.47 35.05 -4.43
N PRO A 299 2.62 35.72 -3.28
CA PRO A 299 2.04 35.26 -2.04
C PRO A 299 0.51 35.16 -2.12
N GLY A 300 -0.04 34.00 -1.76
CA GLY A 300 -1.49 33.80 -1.72
C GLY A 300 -2.16 33.37 -3.02
N ALA A 301 -1.47 33.42 -4.17
CA ALA A 301 -2.01 32.95 -5.46
C ALA A 301 -2.46 31.48 -5.37
N LEU A 302 -1.64 30.62 -4.75
CA LEU A 302 -1.98 29.22 -4.56
C LEU A 302 -3.19 28.99 -3.64
N ARG A 303 -3.43 29.89 -2.66
CA ARG A 303 -4.61 29.81 -1.78
C ARG A 303 -5.90 30.09 -2.57
N LEU A 304 -5.86 31.04 -3.50
CA LEU A 304 -6.96 31.36 -4.41
C LEU A 304 -7.20 30.22 -5.42
N ALA A 305 -6.14 29.61 -5.94
CA ALA A 305 -6.23 28.50 -6.89
C ALA A 305 -6.68 27.17 -6.24
N TRP A 306 -6.47 27.01 -4.94
CA TRP A 306 -6.64 25.74 -4.22
C TRP A 306 -7.99 25.02 -4.43
N PRO A 307 -9.16 25.69 -4.38
CA PRO A 307 -10.44 25.02 -4.63
C PRO A 307 -10.56 24.48 -6.06
N PHE A 308 -9.98 25.17 -7.04
CA PHE A 308 -9.98 24.75 -8.44
C PHE A 308 -9.04 23.56 -8.66
N ILE A 309 -7.85 23.60 -8.05
CA ILE A 309 -6.89 22.50 -8.07
C ILE A 309 -7.54 21.23 -7.50
N ARG A 310 -8.18 21.34 -6.34
CA ARG A 310 -8.93 20.22 -5.72
C ARG A 310 -9.96 19.64 -6.68
N ARG A 311 -10.84 20.49 -7.21
CA ARG A 311 -11.90 20.06 -8.12
C ARG A 311 -11.35 19.41 -9.39
N PHE A 312 -10.24 19.93 -9.92
CA PHE A 312 -9.56 19.33 -11.07
C PHE A 312 -9.02 17.94 -10.73
N THR A 313 -8.26 17.81 -9.63
CA THR A 313 -7.68 16.53 -9.21
C THR A 313 -8.75 15.48 -8.89
N GLU A 314 -9.88 15.88 -8.29
CA GLU A 314 -11.00 14.99 -8.03
C GLU A 314 -11.66 14.48 -9.30
N ARG A 315 -11.74 15.31 -10.34
CA ARG A 315 -12.34 14.94 -11.63
C ARG A 315 -11.46 13.96 -12.40
N VAL A 316 -10.15 14.23 -12.48
CA VAL A 316 -9.18 13.32 -13.12
C VAL A 316 -9.25 11.94 -12.44
N PHE A 317 -9.12 11.92 -11.11
CA PHE A 317 -9.20 10.67 -10.35
C PHE A 317 -10.54 9.93 -10.51
N ALA A 318 -11.66 10.64 -10.67
CA ALA A 318 -12.95 10.00 -10.90
C ALA A 318 -13.04 9.30 -12.26
N GLU A 319 -12.41 9.87 -13.30
CA GLU A 319 -12.29 9.24 -14.62
C GLU A 319 -11.40 8.00 -14.55
N ASP A 320 -10.23 8.11 -13.93
CA ASP A 320 -9.30 6.97 -13.72
C ASP A 320 -9.97 5.83 -12.96
N ARG A 321 -10.61 6.16 -11.82
CA ARG A 321 -11.37 5.22 -11.02
C ARG A 321 -12.42 4.48 -11.84
N THR A 322 -13.14 5.19 -12.70
CA THR A 322 -14.17 4.57 -13.54
C THR A 322 -13.57 3.56 -14.50
N ALA A 323 -12.43 3.89 -15.12
CA ALA A 323 -11.74 3.01 -16.06
C ALA A 323 -11.20 1.75 -15.38
N VAL A 324 -10.42 1.89 -14.30
CA VAL A 324 -9.82 0.74 -13.61
C VAL A 324 -10.86 -0.16 -12.92
N GLU A 325 -11.95 0.40 -12.39
CA GLU A 325 -13.03 -0.42 -11.84
C GLU A 325 -13.80 -1.15 -12.95
N ALA A 326 -13.84 -0.61 -14.18
CA ALA A 326 -14.38 -1.32 -15.33
C ALA A 326 -13.46 -2.46 -15.79
N GLU A 327 -12.15 -2.23 -15.78
CA GLU A 327 -11.16 -3.27 -16.10
C GLU A 327 -11.20 -4.42 -15.08
N GLN A 328 -11.35 -4.10 -13.78
CA GLN A 328 -11.57 -5.11 -12.73
C GLN A 328 -12.83 -5.94 -13.01
N ARG A 329 -13.97 -5.31 -13.34
CA ARG A 329 -15.20 -6.04 -13.66
C ARG A 329 -15.03 -6.95 -14.86
N ALA A 330 -14.35 -6.48 -15.91
CA ALA A 330 -14.07 -7.28 -17.08
C ALA A 330 -13.20 -8.50 -16.74
N TRP A 331 -12.16 -8.33 -15.91
CA TRP A 331 -11.35 -9.44 -15.42
C TRP A 331 -12.18 -10.45 -14.61
N ASP A 332 -13.06 -9.97 -13.73
CA ASP A 332 -13.96 -10.82 -12.94
C ASP A 332 -14.91 -11.65 -13.82
N GLU A 333 -15.54 -11.02 -14.81
CA GLU A 333 -16.47 -11.66 -15.76
C GLU A 333 -15.76 -12.70 -16.65
N GLN A 334 -14.49 -12.47 -16.96
CA GLN A 334 -13.69 -13.34 -17.83
C GLN A 334 -12.99 -14.48 -17.07
N GLY A 335 -12.91 -14.39 -15.74
CA GLY A 335 -12.27 -15.35 -14.84
C GLY A 335 -10.74 -15.24 -14.76
N GLY A 336 -10.14 -14.23 -15.39
CA GLY A 336 -8.68 -14.07 -15.50
C GLY A 336 -8.28 -13.03 -16.54
N ASP A 337 -6.98 -12.74 -16.60
CA ASP A 337 -6.40 -11.78 -17.54
C ASP A 337 -6.47 -12.30 -18.98
N ARG A 338 -7.23 -11.60 -19.84
CA ARG A 338 -7.26 -11.81 -21.30
C ARG A 338 -6.70 -10.62 -22.08
N ASN A 339 -5.98 -9.72 -21.40
CA ASN A 339 -5.42 -8.55 -22.04
C ASN A 339 -4.28 -8.92 -23.00
N HIS A 340 -4.25 -8.26 -24.16
CA HIS A 340 -3.12 -8.26 -25.07
C HIS A 340 -2.33 -6.96 -24.90
N GLU A 341 -1.66 -6.81 -23.77
CA GLU A 341 -0.81 -5.65 -23.52
C GLU A 341 0.41 -5.70 -24.44
N VAL A 342 0.64 -4.62 -25.19
CA VAL A 342 1.70 -4.52 -26.20
C VAL A 342 2.69 -3.41 -25.88
N PHE A 343 2.33 -2.47 -25.01
CA PHE A 343 3.19 -1.35 -24.68
C PHE A 343 4.34 -1.83 -23.78
N PRO A 344 5.60 -1.81 -24.25
CA PRO A 344 6.62 -2.55 -23.53
C PRO A 344 6.97 -1.96 -22.16
N LEU A 345 6.70 -0.68 -21.93
CA LEU A 345 6.79 -0.05 -20.61
C LEU A 345 5.85 -0.72 -19.59
N ILE A 346 4.60 -0.98 -19.99
CA ILE A 346 3.61 -1.61 -19.11
C ILE A 346 3.93 -3.08 -18.91
N LEU A 347 4.45 -3.77 -19.94
CA LEU A 347 4.96 -5.13 -19.78
C LEU A 347 6.11 -5.22 -18.76
N ASP A 348 6.98 -4.21 -18.72
CA ASP A 348 8.08 -4.11 -17.74
C ASP A 348 7.53 -3.83 -16.34
N LEU A 349 6.58 -2.90 -16.20
CA LEU A 349 5.87 -2.66 -14.94
C LEU A 349 5.22 -3.93 -14.40
N ARG A 350 4.46 -4.64 -15.24
CA ARG A 350 3.78 -5.87 -14.83
C ARG A 350 4.78 -6.93 -14.36
N GLU A 351 6.00 -6.95 -14.88
CA GLU A 351 7.05 -7.84 -14.38
C GLU A 351 7.58 -7.41 -13.01
N VAL A 352 7.87 -6.13 -12.83
CA VAL A 352 8.27 -5.58 -11.52
C VAL A 352 7.24 -5.91 -10.45
N LEU A 353 5.94 -5.74 -10.74
CA LEU A 353 4.87 -6.05 -9.80
C LEU A 353 4.75 -7.56 -9.51
N ARG A 354 4.87 -8.42 -10.53
CA ARG A 354 4.82 -9.89 -10.34
C ARG A 354 5.97 -10.39 -9.46
N THR A 355 7.18 -9.91 -9.73
CA THR A 355 8.40 -10.41 -9.08
C THR A 355 8.58 -9.88 -7.66
N ASN A 356 7.97 -8.76 -7.31
CA ASN A 356 8.03 -8.18 -5.96
C ASN A 356 6.76 -8.41 -5.12
N GLY A 357 5.69 -8.94 -5.72
CA GLY A 357 4.47 -9.32 -5.02
C GLY A 357 4.52 -10.72 -4.40
N VAL A 358 3.39 -11.15 -3.84
CA VAL A 358 3.21 -12.51 -3.27
C VAL A 358 1.91 -13.12 -3.79
N PRO A 359 1.79 -14.45 -3.92
CA PRO A 359 0.54 -15.05 -4.36
C PRO A 359 -0.61 -14.73 -3.38
N ILE A 360 -1.76 -14.29 -3.90
CA ILE A 360 -2.96 -14.05 -3.09
C ILE A 360 -3.39 -15.37 -2.42
N GLY A 361 -3.75 -15.30 -1.13
CA GLY A 361 -4.10 -16.47 -0.33
C GLY A 361 -2.91 -17.19 0.32
N SER A 362 -1.67 -16.74 0.07
CA SER A 362 -0.53 -17.19 0.87
C SER A 362 -0.64 -16.66 2.30
N PRO A 363 -0.55 -17.48 3.34
CA PRO A 363 -0.56 -16.99 4.72
C PRO A 363 0.61 -16.05 4.94
N ALA A 364 0.36 -14.87 5.52
CA ALA A 364 1.37 -13.84 5.80
C ALA A 364 2.43 -14.25 6.86
N ASN A 365 2.52 -15.53 7.22
CA ASN A 365 3.49 -16.05 8.19
C ASN A 365 4.03 -17.41 7.78
N GLY A 366 5.24 -17.41 7.22
CA GLY A 366 6.20 -18.50 7.34
C GLY A 366 6.86 -18.55 8.71
N CYS A 367 6.11 -18.31 9.80
CA CYS A 367 6.55 -18.71 11.13
C CYS A 367 6.34 -20.22 11.26
N VAL A 368 7.19 -20.99 10.58
CA VAL A 368 7.45 -22.37 11.00
C VAL A 368 8.08 -22.23 12.37
N ALA A 369 7.30 -22.47 13.42
CA ALA A 369 7.87 -22.92 14.66
C ALA A 369 8.66 -24.18 14.30
N ASN A 370 9.98 -24.09 14.25
CA ASN A 370 10.85 -25.26 14.31
C ASN A 370 10.55 -25.96 15.64
N GLY A 371 9.51 -26.77 15.65
CA GLY A 371 9.36 -27.85 16.60
C GLY A 371 10.40 -28.87 16.22
N SER A 372 11.59 -28.76 16.80
CA SER A 372 12.49 -29.90 16.92
C SER A 372 11.67 -31.06 17.49
N PRO A 373 11.68 -32.26 16.87
CA PRO A 373 11.10 -33.42 17.51
C PRO A 373 11.95 -33.70 18.74
N LEU A 374 11.38 -33.49 19.93
CA LEU A 374 11.94 -34.04 21.15
C LEU A 374 11.90 -35.56 21.00
N HIS A 375 13.05 -36.12 20.67
CA HIS A 375 13.30 -37.54 20.78
C HIS A 375 13.04 -37.99 22.22
N GLY A 376 12.13 -38.96 22.36
CA GLY A 376 12.31 -40.14 23.19
C GLY A 376 12.23 -39.94 24.70
N CYS A 377 11.01 -39.95 25.24
CA CYS A 377 10.80 -40.63 26.52
C CYS A 377 11.08 -42.12 26.31
N ALA A 378 12.20 -42.60 26.84
CA ALA A 378 12.43 -44.04 27.02
C ALA A 378 11.43 -44.53 28.08
N ALA A 379 10.41 -45.26 27.62
CA ALA A 379 9.62 -46.13 28.47
C ALA A 379 10.45 -47.40 28.72
N ASN A 380 10.61 -47.75 29.99
CA ASN A 380 11.19 -49.01 30.43
C ASN A 380 10.25 -50.15 30.01
N ASP A 381 10.72 -51.01 29.12
CA ASP A 381 10.19 -52.35 28.93
C ASP A 381 10.85 -53.29 29.94
N SER A 382 10.04 -53.90 30.81
CA SER A 382 10.35 -55.19 31.45
C SER A 382 9.11 -56.09 31.30
N PRO A 383 9.26 -57.34 30.84
CA PRO A 383 8.13 -58.12 30.38
C PRO A 383 7.58 -59.11 31.43
N ALA A 384 6.38 -59.58 31.10
CA ALA A 384 5.84 -60.92 31.33
C ALA A 384 5.21 -61.25 32.70
N ASN A 385 3.88 -61.35 32.63
CA ASN A 385 3.00 -62.16 33.46
C ASN A 385 3.52 -63.60 33.64
N GLY A 386 3.57 -64.05 34.90
CA GLY A 386 3.58 -65.46 35.28
C GLY A 386 2.48 -65.70 36.33
N CYS A 387 1.58 -66.64 36.03
CA CYS A 387 0.54 -67.14 36.93
C CYS A 387 1.10 -67.60 38.29
N GLY A 388 0.35 -67.39 39.36
CA GLY A 388 0.54 -68.17 40.59
C GLY A 388 -0.07 -67.59 41.87
N VAL A 389 -1.32 -67.97 42.14
CA VAL A 389 -1.90 -68.34 43.44
C VAL A 389 -1.56 -67.52 44.71
N GLY A 390 -2.61 -67.00 45.38
CA GLY A 390 -2.70 -67.13 46.84
C GLY A 390 -2.99 -65.87 47.68
N ALA A 391 -4.20 -65.88 48.26
CA ALA A 391 -4.56 -65.39 49.60
C ALA A 391 -4.75 -63.87 49.86
N CYS A 392 -6.00 -63.55 50.16
CA CYS A 392 -6.47 -62.39 50.91
C CYS A 392 -5.98 -62.42 52.37
N ALA A 393 -5.61 -61.25 52.92
CA ALA A 393 -5.89 -60.83 54.31
C ALA A 393 -5.50 -59.35 54.51
N ASP A 394 -6.51 -58.50 54.62
CA ASP A 394 -6.79 -57.42 55.60
C ASP A 394 -5.71 -56.63 56.41
N PRO A 395 -6.07 -55.45 56.97
CA PRO A 395 -5.25 -54.24 57.03
C PRO A 395 -4.71 -53.88 58.44
N ASP A 396 -4.15 -52.67 58.52
CA ASP A 396 -3.78 -51.85 59.70
C ASP A 396 -2.29 -51.78 60.07
N SER A 397 -1.63 -50.68 59.67
CA SER A 397 -0.96 -49.71 60.58
C SER A 397 -0.53 -48.44 59.83
#